data_AF-A0A059X958-F1
#
_entry.id   AF-A0A059X958-F1
#
_cell.length_a   1.000
_cell.length_b   1.000
_cell.length_c   1.000
_cell.angle_alpha   90.00
_cell.angle_beta   90.00
_cell.angle_gamma   90.00
#
_symmetry.space_group_name_H-M   'P 1'
#
loop_
_entity.id
_entity.type
_entity.pdbx_description
1 polymer ?
#
loop_
_entity_poly.entity_id
_entity_poly.type
_entity_poly.pdbx_seq_one_letter_code
_entity_poly.pdbx_strand_id
1 'polypeptide(L)'
;EVIRDEHKNLKTYGVGADVPKNEWFDYFKDLISQGYLAQADGQFPVILLTDKSGGVLAGRTKVELAKARVRDEGRRKGAAVSNAQYEQPLFEELRRLRAVIAKGENLPPYIVFSDATLIEMATWLPLTEDDMRRIMGVGDLKWQKYGRDFLSEIRKYCEKNGLSSRSELKQSSRARKRRTRKTDGRSTFEISLDMFREGRSIDDIASHRDLTRSTVEGHLAMFIPLGKVELEELVPTDKIEPIREVVTRIGTVTGVGAIKTELGDDYSYGEIRAVIASMQ
;
A
#
# COMPACT_ATOMS: atom_id res chain seq x y z
N GLU A 1 7.99 9.46 16.05
CA GLU A 1 8.41 9.94 17.38
C GLU A 1 9.95 9.97 17.42
N VAL A 2 10.55 10.98 18.05
CA VAL A 2 12.01 11.13 18.12
C VAL A 2 12.52 10.45 19.39
N ILE A 3 13.49 9.54 19.28
CA ILE A 3 14.10 8.85 20.43
C ILE A 3 14.91 9.88 21.22
N ARG A 4 14.48 10.16 22.46
CA ARG A 4 15.19 11.03 23.41
C ARG A 4 16.23 10.22 24.18
N ASP A 5 17.25 10.88 24.73
CA ASP A 5 18.31 10.20 25.50
C ASP A 5 17.75 9.45 26.72
N GLU A 6 16.66 9.92 27.29
CA GLU A 6 15.91 9.26 28.38
C GLU A 6 15.36 7.89 27.97
N HIS A 7 14.98 7.70 26.70
CA HIS A 7 14.45 6.43 26.20
C HIS A 7 15.53 5.34 26.09
N LYS A 8 16.82 5.74 25.98
CA LYS A 8 17.95 4.80 25.96
C LYS A 8 18.18 4.12 27.30
N ASN A 9 17.62 4.67 28.38
CA ASN A 9 17.72 4.11 29.73
C ASN A 9 16.65 3.03 30.01
N LEU A 10 15.69 2.84 29.10
CA LEU A 10 14.68 1.79 29.25
C LEU A 10 15.33 0.42 29.07
N LYS A 11 15.00 -0.51 29.96
CA LYS A 11 15.51 -1.89 29.91
C LYS A 11 15.14 -2.64 28.62
N THR A 12 14.11 -2.17 27.91
CA THR A 12 13.63 -2.73 26.64
C THR A 12 14.26 -2.05 25.41
N TYR A 13 14.96 -0.93 25.59
CA TYR A 13 15.61 -0.23 24.48
C TYR A 13 16.78 -1.06 23.93
N GLY A 14 16.70 -1.42 22.66
CA GLY A 14 17.72 -2.23 21.98
C GLY A 14 17.64 -3.74 22.26
N VAL A 15 16.70 -4.21 23.10
CA VAL A 15 16.43 -5.64 23.32
C VAL A 15 15.71 -6.17 22.08
N GLY A 16 16.49 -6.61 21.09
CA GLY A 16 15.96 -6.93 19.77
C GLY A 16 16.67 -6.30 18.57
N ALA A 17 17.79 -5.60 18.79
CA ALA A 17 18.56 -4.97 17.72
C ALA A 17 19.13 -5.98 16.70
N ASP A 18 19.23 -7.25 17.09
CA ASP A 18 19.63 -8.40 16.28
C ASP A 18 18.52 -8.94 15.38
N VAL A 19 17.26 -8.57 15.63
CA VAL A 19 16.10 -9.01 14.85
C VAL A 19 15.73 -7.96 13.81
N PRO A 20 15.61 -8.31 12.52
CA PRO A 20 15.20 -7.40 11.47
C PRO A 20 13.81 -6.81 11.72
N LYS A 21 13.61 -5.54 11.33
CA LYS A 21 12.34 -4.82 11.51
C LYS A 21 11.11 -5.59 11.00
N ASN A 22 11.23 -6.29 9.87
CA ASN A 22 10.10 -7.06 9.31
C ASN A 22 9.72 -8.25 10.20
N GLU A 23 10.72 -8.90 10.79
CA GLU A 23 10.50 -10.03 11.70
C GLU A 23 9.85 -9.54 13.02
N TRP A 24 10.19 -8.33 13.48
CA TRP A 24 9.44 -7.66 14.55
C TRP A 24 7.95 -7.44 14.22
N PHE A 25 7.63 -7.01 13.00
CA PHE A 25 6.25 -6.83 12.57
C PHE A 25 5.48 -8.16 12.56
N ASP A 26 6.12 -9.23 12.10
CA ASP A 26 5.52 -10.57 12.11
C ASP A 26 5.25 -11.03 13.55
N TYR A 27 6.18 -10.82 14.48
CA TYR A 27 5.97 -11.13 15.90
C TYR A 27 4.81 -10.36 16.53
N PHE A 28 4.69 -9.05 16.26
CA PHE A 28 3.57 -8.27 16.77
C PHE A 28 2.23 -8.72 16.17
N LYS A 29 2.20 -9.06 14.88
CA LYS A 29 1.01 -9.57 14.21
C LYS A 29 0.57 -10.92 14.80
N ASP A 30 1.53 -11.82 15.05
CA ASP A 30 1.26 -13.11 15.69
C ASP A 30 0.70 -12.90 17.11
N LEU A 31 1.31 -12.03 17.91
CA LEU A 31 0.85 -11.71 19.26
C LEU A 31 -0.57 -11.10 19.28
N ILE A 32 -0.90 -10.26 18.30
CA ILE A 32 -2.25 -9.73 18.14
C ILE A 32 -3.23 -10.86 17.76
N SER A 33 -2.86 -11.72 16.80
CA SER A 33 -3.71 -12.83 16.35
C SER A 33 -4.01 -13.86 17.46
N GLN A 34 -3.04 -14.10 18.34
CA GLN A 34 -3.19 -14.99 19.50
C GLN A 34 -3.95 -14.32 20.66
N GLY A 35 -4.26 -13.03 20.53
CA GLY A 35 -4.97 -12.24 21.53
C GLY A 35 -4.12 -11.91 22.76
N TYR A 36 -2.79 -11.92 22.64
CA TYR A 36 -1.89 -11.41 23.68
C TYR A 36 -1.73 -9.90 23.62
N LEU A 37 -1.91 -9.30 22.45
CA LEU A 37 -1.94 -7.86 22.23
C LEU A 37 -3.24 -7.50 21.51
N ALA A 38 -3.69 -6.26 21.71
CA ALA A 38 -4.79 -5.68 20.96
C ALA A 38 -4.32 -4.40 20.26
N GLN A 39 -5.05 -3.97 19.24
CA GLN A 39 -4.81 -2.69 18.58
C GLN A 39 -6.00 -1.78 18.89
N ALA A 40 -5.73 -0.56 19.37
CA ALA A 40 -6.77 0.42 19.62
C ALA A 40 -7.35 0.94 18.30
N ASP A 41 -8.67 1.14 18.26
CA ASP A 41 -9.33 1.81 17.15
C ASP A 41 -9.06 3.32 17.22
N GLY A 42 -8.53 3.89 16.14
CA GLY A 42 -8.22 5.32 16.06
C GLY A 42 -7.34 5.69 14.87
N GLN A 43 -7.08 6.99 14.69
CA GLN A 43 -6.22 7.52 13.61
C GLN A 43 -4.76 7.08 13.71
N PHE A 44 -4.33 6.57 14.87
CA PHE A 44 -2.98 6.06 15.10
C PHE A 44 -3.04 4.66 15.70
N PRO A 45 -2.30 3.68 15.13
CA PRO A 45 -2.29 2.31 15.63
C PRO A 45 -1.54 2.24 16.97
N VAL A 46 -2.28 2.21 18.08
CA VAL A 46 -1.72 2.01 19.43
C VAL A 46 -1.90 0.55 19.82
N ILE A 47 -0.84 -0.07 20.35
CA ILE A 47 -0.90 -1.46 20.85
C ILE A 47 -1.28 -1.44 22.33
N LEU A 48 -2.26 -2.26 22.69
CA LEU A 48 -2.79 -2.41 24.04
C LEU A 48 -2.49 -3.82 24.58
N LEU A 49 -2.32 -3.90 25.89
CA LEU A 49 -2.28 -5.18 26.61
C LEU A 49 -3.71 -5.71 26.77
N THR A 50 -3.83 -7.03 26.75
CA THR A 50 -5.06 -7.79 26.97
C THR A 50 -4.98 -8.53 28.31
N ASP A 51 -6.08 -9.16 28.73
CA ASP A 51 -6.11 -10.00 29.93
C ASP A 51 -5.08 -11.14 29.87
N LYS A 52 -4.73 -11.62 28.67
CA LYS A 52 -3.70 -12.65 28.48
C LYS A 52 -2.27 -12.13 28.65
N SER A 53 -2.03 -10.82 28.48
CA SER A 53 -0.68 -10.26 28.56
C SER A 53 -0.08 -10.39 29.97
N GLY A 54 -0.91 -10.30 31.01
CA GLY A 54 -0.46 -10.36 32.41
C GLY A 54 0.21 -11.70 32.77
N GLY A 55 -0.27 -12.81 32.21
CA GLY A 55 0.34 -14.13 32.40
C GLY A 55 1.72 -14.25 31.76
N VAL A 56 1.90 -13.62 30.60
CA VAL A 56 3.17 -13.58 29.87
C VAL A 56 4.19 -12.68 30.57
N LEU A 57 3.78 -11.46 30.95
CA LEU A 57 4.65 -10.50 31.66
C LEU A 57 5.07 -10.99 33.04
N ALA A 58 4.22 -11.78 33.71
CA ALA A 58 4.54 -12.44 34.98
C ALA A 58 5.35 -13.75 34.82
N GLY A 59 5.70 -14.15 33.59
CA GLY A 59 6.48 -15.35 33.31
C GLY A 59 5.73 -16.68 33.52
N ARG A 60 4.40 -16.64 33.72
CA ARG A 60 3.55 -17.83 33.96
C ARG A 60 3.10 -18.50 32.67
N THR A 61 3.07 -17.76 31.57
CA THR A 61 2.63 -18.24 30.25
C THR A 61 3.76 -18.07 29.24
N LYS A 62 4.17 -19.18 28.59
CA LYS A 62 5.09 -19.14 27.47
C LYS A 62 4.33 -18.85 26.19
N VAL A 63 4.85 -17.95 25.37
CA VAL A 63 4.31 -17.64 24.04
C VAL A 63 5.15 -18.36 23.00
N GLU A 64 4.50 -19.13 22.14
CA GLU A 64 5.14 -19.68 20.94
C GLU A 64 4.81 -18.78 19.75
N LEU A 65 5.85 -18.29 19.08
CA LEU A 65 5.72 -17.44 17.90
C LEU A 65 6.00 -18.27 16.67
N ALA A 66 5.20 -18.08 15.61
CA ALA A 66 5.43 -18.79 14.37
C ALA A 66 6.63 -18.15 13.67
N LYS A 67 7.81 -18.76 13.82
CA LYS A 67 8.97 -18.34 13.04
C LYS A 67 8.70 -18.69 11.58
N ALA A 68 8.32 -17.69 10.78
CA ALA A 68 8.31 -17.84 9.34
C ALA A 68 9.71 -18.34 8.95
N ARG A 69 9.79 -19.55 8.37
CA ARG A 69 11.06 -20.05 7.84
C ARG A 69 11.60 -18.95 6.95
N VAL A 70 12.76 -18.41 7.33
CA VAL A 70 13.60 -17.63 6.41
C VAL A 70 13.76 -18.57 5.24
N ARG A 71 13.00 -18.31 4.17
CA ARG A 71 13.31 -18.90 2.88
C ARG A 71 14.67 -18.27 2.60
N ASP A 72 15.69 -19.09 2.81
CA ASP A 72 17.00 -18.95 2.23
C ASP A 72 16.87 -18.22 0.89
N GLU A 73 17.75 -17.27 0.62
CA GLU A 73 17.78 -16.46 -0.60
C GLU A 73 18.06 -17.31 -1.87
N GLY A 74 17.75 -18.60 -1.84
CA GLY A 74 17.57 -19.48 -2.98
C GLY A 74 16.21 -19.28 -3.64
N ARG A 75 16.19 -18.49 -4.70
CA ARG A 75 15.38 -18.76 -5.90
C ARG A 75 13.87 -18.86 -5.65
N ARG A 76 13.24 -17.83 -5.09
CA ARG A 76 11.82 -17.58 -5.42
C ARG A 76 11.77 -17.03 -6.84
N LYS A 77 11.57 -17.92 -7.82
CA LYS A 77 10.94 -17.55 -9.09
C LYS A 77 9.64 -16.83 -8.74
N GLY A 78 9.66 -15.50 -8.79
CA GLY A 78 8.45 -14.69 -8.79
C GLY A 78 7.67 -15.05 -10.03
N ALA A 79 6.50 -15.64 -9.84
CA ALA A 79 5.52 -15.77 -10.89
C ALA A 79 5.05 -14.35 -11.27
N ALA A 80 5.32 -14.02 -12.53
CA ALA A 80 4.62 -13.05 -13.37
C ALA A 80 4.46 -11.62 -12.84
N VAL A 81 5.52 -10.81 -13.04
CA VAL A 81 5.35 -9.46 -13.58
C VAL A 81 6.16 -9.39 -14.88
N SER A 82 5.45 -9.59 -15.99
CA SER A 82 5.78 -9.23 -17.38
C SER A 82 7.25 -9.28 -17.85
N ASN A 83 7.60 -10.31 -18.63
CA ASN A 83 8.34 -10.33 -19.91
C ASN A 83 9.33 -9.22 -20.36
N ALA A 84 9.83 -8.33 -19.51
CA ALA A 84 10.83 -7.35 -19.89
C ALA A 84 12.21 -7.80 -19.42
N GLN A 85 13.12 -8.06 -20.36
CA GLN A 85 14.55 -8.21 -20.08
C GLN A 85 15.04 -6.89 -19.46
N TYR A 86 15.39 -6.93 -18.17
CA TYR A 86 16.03 -5.81 -17.47
C TYR A 86 17.53 -6.05 -17.39
N GLU A 87 18.30 -4.97 -17.39
CA GLU A 87 19.77 -5.06 -17.32
C GLU A 87 20.20 -5.44 -15.90
N GLN A 88 20.48 -6.72 -15.67
CA GLN A 88 20.95 -7.22 -14.37
C GLN A 88 22.20 -6.51 -13.85
N PRO A 89 23.22 -6.19 -14.68
CA PRO A 89 24.40 -5.48 -14.20
C PRO A 89 24.06 -4.06 -13.69
N LEU A 90 23.19 -3.35 -14.40
CA LEU A 90 22.71 -2.03 -13.96
C LEU A 90 21.92 -2.13 -12.65
N PHE A 91 21.06 -3.14 -12.50
CA PHE A 91 20.33 -3.34 -11.24
C PHE A 91 21.28 -3.48 -10.03
N GLU A 92 22.36 -4.23 -10.16
CA GLU A 92 23.36 -4.38 -9.10
C GLU A 92 24.14 -3.07 -8.83
N GLU A 93 24.47 -2.30 -9.86
CA GLU A 93 25.07 -0.97 -9.70
C GLU A 93 24.14 -0.01 -8.94
N LEU A 94 22.85 0.03 -9.30
CA LEU A 94 21.85 0.84 -8.60
C LEU A 94 21.60 0.35 -7.16
N ARG A 95 21.69 -0.96 -6.92
CA ARG A 95 21.57 -1.55 -5.57
C ARG A 95 22.73 -1.11 -4.68
N ARG A 96 23.96 -1.06 -5.22
CA ARG A 96 25.15 -0.55 -4.52
C ARG A 96 25.02 0.94 -4.24
N LEU A 97 24.64 1.74 -5.23
CA LEU A 97 24.41 3.17 -5.05
C LEU A 97 23.38 3.44 -3.94
N ARG A 98 22.27 2.68 -3.96
CA ARG A 98 21.25 2.74 -2.91
C ARG A 98 21.81 2.45 -1.52
N ALA A 99 22.66 1.43 -1.39
CA ALA A 99 23.27 1.06 -0.11
C ALA A 99 24.20 2.17 0.41
N VAL A 100 24.97 2.82 -0.47
CA VAL A 100 25.83 3.95 -0.11
C VAL A 100 25.01 5.13 0.39
N ILE A 101 23.98 5.54 -0.35
CA ILE A 101 23.09 6.65 0.03
C ILE A 101 22.37 6.34 1.35
N ALA A 102 21.83 5.13 1.47
CA ALA A 102 21.12 4.68 2.66
C ALA A 102 22.02 4.68 3.91
N LYS A 103 23.27 4.26 3.78
CA LYS A 103 24.27 4.32 4.86
C LYS A 103 24.60 5.76 5.25
N GLY A 104 24.77 6.66 4.28
CA GLY A 104 25.03 8.08 4.52
C GLY A 104 23.88 8.80 5.24
N GLU A 105 22.65 8.43 4.91
CA GLU A 105 21.42 8.98 5.51
C GLU A 105 20.99 8.25 6.80
N ASN A 106 21.69 7.20 7.20
CA ASN A 106 21.31 6.30 8.29
C ASN A 106 19.86 5.75 8.15
N LEU A 107 19.48 5.39 6.93
CA LEU A 107 18.17 4.84 6.58
C LEU A 107 18.30 3.42 6.04
N PRO A 108 17.30 2.54 6.24
CA PRO A 108 17.24 1.28 5.52
C PRO A 108 17.20 1.48 3.98
N PRO A 109 17.92 0.66 3.18
CA PRO A 109 18.05 0.86 1.73
C PRO A 109 16.72 0.98 0.97
N TYR A 110 15.71 0.18 1.32
CA TYR A 110 14.42 0.21 0.64
C TYR A 110 13.67 1.55 0.78
N ILE A 111 14.02 2.40 1.75
CA ILE A 111 13.41 3.73 1.93
C ILE A 111 13.84 4.68 0.81
N VAL A 112 15.08 4.58 0.33
CA VAL A 112 15.60 5.37 -0.80
C VAL A 112 14.81 5.00 -2.06
N PHE A 113 14.93 3.76 -2.52
CA PHE A 113 14.09 3.17 -3.58
C PHE A 113 13.82 1.68 -3.30
N SER A 114 12.62 1.20 -3.62
CA SER A 114 12.30 -0.22 -3.51
C SER A 114 12.99 -1.01 -4.63
N ASP A 115 13.13 -2.33 -4.44
CA ASP A 115 13.69 -3.20 -5.50
C ASP A 115 12.84 -3.15 -6.78
N ALA A 116 11.52 -3.04 -6.64
CA ALA A 116 10.62 -2.86 -7.79
C ALA A 116 10.94 -1.60 -8.59
N THR A 117 11.23 -0.48 -7.91
CA THR A 117 11.65 0.77 -8.57
C THR A 117 13.02 0.60 -9.26
N LEU A 118 13.99 -0.07 -8.64
CA LEU A 118 15.30 -0.30 -9.24
C LEU A 118 15.23 -1.21 -10.47
N ILE A 119 14.43 -2.28 -10.41
CA ILE A 119 14.16 -3.17 -11.55
C ILE A 119 13.54 -2.35 -12.69
N GLU A 120 12.59 -1.48 -12.37
CA GLU A 120 11.93 -0.64 -13.37
C GLU A 120 12.90 0.37 -14.01
N MET A 121 13.82 0.96 -13.24
CA MET A 121 14.93 1.78 -13.78
C MET A 121 15.83 0.96 -14.72
N ALA A 122 16.22 -0.25 -14.31
CA ALA A 122 17.06 -1.14 -15.10
C ALA A 122 16.35 -1.75 -16.33
N THR A 123 15.01 -1.71 -16.34
CA THR A 123 14.19 -2.15 -17.48
C THR A 123 14.05 -1.04 -18.52
N TRP A 124 13.72 0.18 -18.08
CA TRP A 124 13.33 1.27 -18.97
C TRP A 124 14.46 2.25 -19.29
N LEU A 125 15.59 2.17 -18.60
CA LEU A 125 16.79 2.99 -18.85
C LEU A 125 16.46 4.48 -19.00
N PRO A 126 15.90 5.13 -17.96
CA PRO A 126 15.54 6.55 -18.03
C PRO A 126 16.80 7.41 -18.23
N LEU A 127 16.83 8.22 -19.28
CA LEU A 127 17.95 9.12 -19.59
C LEU A 127 17.62 10.60 -19.33
N THR A 128 16.36 10.93 -19.09
CA THR A 128 15.89 12.29 -18.79
C THR A 128 15.19 12.36 -17.43
N GLU A 129 15.06 13.57 -16.88
CA GLU A 129 14.26 13.80 -15.67
C GLU A 129 12.81 13.34 -15.86
N ASP A 130 12.20 13.63 -17.02
CA ASP A 130 10.83 13.24 -17.32
C ASP A 130 10.66 11.72 -17.34
N ASP A 131 11.64 11.00 -17.89
CA ASP A 131 11.63 9.54 -17.87
C ASP A 131 11.81 8.98 -16.46
N MET A 132 12.67 9.61 -15.66
CA MET A 132 12.90 9.20 -14.28
C MET A 132 11.65 9.40 -13.41
N ARG A 133 10.94 10.54 -13.58
CA ARG A 133 9.66 10.82 -12.91
C ARG A 133 8.54 9.88 -13.34
N ARG A 134 8.69 9.25 -14.50
CA ARG A 134 7.81 8.17 -14.95
C ARG A 134 8.19 6.83 -14.30
N ILE A 135 9.21 6.67 -13.48
CA ILE A 135 9.43 5.40 -12.78
C ILE A 135 8.49 5.30 -11.55
N MET A 136 7.85 4.15 -11.35
CA MET A 136 6.97 3.90 -10.20
C MET A 136 7.79 3.92 -8.91
N GLY A 137 7.36 4.72 -7.93
CA GLY A 137 8.11 4.93 -6.69
C GLY A 137 9.12 6.09 -6.76
N VAL A 138 9.26 6.78 -7.90
CA VAL A 138 9.97 8.06 -8.02
C VAL A 138 8.96 9.22 -7.89
N GLY A 139 8.58 9.54 -6.66
CA GLY A 139 7.79 10.74 -6.35
C GLY A 139 8.65 11.99 -6.24
N ASP A 140 8.03 13.17 -6.18
CA ASP A 140 8.72 14.48 -6.16
C ASP A 140 9.82 14.57 -5.08
N LEU A 141 9.52 14.14 -3.86
CA LEU A 141 10.47 14.17 -2.74
C LEU A 141 11.69 13.27 -2.99
N LYS A 142 11.47 12.08 -3.55
CA LYS A 142 12.55 11.12 -3.84
C LYS A 142 13.36 11.55 -5.06
N TRP A 143 12.73 12.16 -6.05
CA TRP A 143 13.41 12.76 -7.17
C TRP A 143 14.36 13.87 -6.71
N GLN A 144 13.87 14.81 -5.88
CA GLN A 144 14.68 15.91 -5.37
C GLN A 144 15.86 15.43 -4.53
N LYS A 145 15.65 14.41 -3.69
CA LYS A 145 16.69 13.90 -2.78
C LYS A 145 17.69 12.95 -3.42
N TYR A 146 17.24 12.02 -4.26
CA TYR A 146 18.06 10.90 -4.73
C TYR A 146 18.01 10.73 -6.25
N GLY A 147 17.01 11.31 -6.94
CA GLY A 147 16.76 11.05 -8.35
C GLY A 147 17.91 11.41 -9.28
N ARG A 148 18.65 12.48 -8.98
CA ARG A 148 19.80 12.92 -9.79
C ARG A 148 20.97 11.95 -9.74
N ASP A 149 21.25 11.37 -8.58
CA ASP A 149 22.36 10.41 -8.40
C ASP A 149 22.09 9.13 -9.19
N PHE A 150 20.87 8.60 -9.07
CA PHE A 150 20.44 7.42 -9.82
C PHE A 150 20.39 7.68 -11.33
N LEU A 151 19.91 8.85 -11.76
CA LEU A 151 19.90 9.23 -13.18
C LEU A 151 21.32 9.31 -13.76
N SER A 152 22.26 9.87 -12.99
CA SER A 152 23.68 9.94 -13.37
C SER A 152 24.28 8.54 -13.56
N GLU A 153 24.01 7.62 -12.63
CA GLU A 153 24.52 6.25 -12.72
C GLU A 153 23.94 5.50 -13.93
N ILE A 154 22.64 5.66 -14.20
CA ILE A 154 21.98 5.06 -15.36
C ILE A 154 22.57 5.61 -16.67
N ARG A 155 22.85 6.92 -16.75
CA ARG A 155 23.48 7.53 -17.93
C ARG A 155 24.88 6.96 -18.17
N LYS A 156 25.73 6.91 -17.14
CA LYS A 156 27.07 6.31 -17.24
C LYS A 156 27.02 4.87 -17.73
N TYR A 157 26.09 4.08 -17.21
CA TYR A 157 25.91 2.70 -17.64
C TYR A 157 25.47 2.60 -19.10
N CYS A 158 24.53 3.45 -19.53
CA CYS A 158 24.04 3.47 -20.91
C CYS A 158 25.12 3.92 -21.90
N GLU A 159 25.91 4.94 -21.56
CA GLU A 159 27.06 5.39 -22.36
C GLU A 159 28.13 4.30 -22.49
N LYS A 160 28.45 3.62 -21.39
CA LYS A 160 29.45 2.54 -21.37
C LYS A 160 29.06 1.33 -22.22
N ASN A 161 27.76 0.99 -22.25
CA ASN A 161 27.26 -0.20 -22.94
C ASN A 161 26.57 0.10 -24.28
N GLY A 162 26.59 1.35 -24.75
CA GLY A 162 25.95 1.78 -25.99
C GLY A 162 24.43 1.59 -26.00
N LEU A 163 23.79 1.67 -24.84
CA LEU A 163 22.35 1.43 -24.69
C LEU A 163 21.55 2.72 -24.85
N SER A 164 20.43 2.64 -25.56
CA SER A 164 19.47 3.74 -25.70
C SER A 164 18.33 3.60 -24.69
N SER A 165 17.67 4.73 -24.36
CA SER A 165 16.54 4.70 -23.44
C SER A 165 15.43 3.79 -23.98
N ARG A 166 14.87 2.94 -23.11
CA ARG A 166 13.70 2.11 -23.42
C ARG A 166 12.42 2.76 -22.90
N SER A 167 12.48 3.98 -22.37
CA SER A 167 11.37 4.65 -21.69
C SER A 167 10.21 5.02 -22.62
N GLU A 168 10.46 5.09 -23.93
CA GLU A 168 9.44 5.33 -24.96
C GLU A 168 8.45 4.17 -25.10
N LEU A 169 8.89 2.93 -24.89
CA LEU A 169 8.04 1.72 -24.93
C LEU A 169 7.01 1.70 -23.79
N LYS A 170 7.23 2.49 -22.74
CA LYS A 170 6.29 2.67 -21.62
C LYS A 170 5.19 3.69 -21.93
N GLN A 171 5.32 4.50 -22.98
CA GLN A 171 4.36 5.57 -23.31
C GLN A 171 2.98 5.02 -23.71
N SER A 172 2.91 3.82 -24.30
CA SER A 172 1.64 3.20 -24.73
C SER A 172 0.77 2.74 -23.56
N SER A 173 1.35 2.37 -22.41
CA SER A 173 0.59 1.90 -21.22
C SER A 173 0.17 3.03 -20.27
N ARG A 174 0.77 4.22 -20.40
CA ARG A 174 0.51 5.37 -19.51
C ARG A 174 -0.24 6.55 -20.11
N ALA A 175 -0.47 6.59 -21.43
CA ALA A 175 -1.49 7.48 -21.98
C ALA A 175 -2.86 7.27 -21.29
N ARG A 176 -3.15 6.03 -20.84
CA ARG A 176 -4.35 5.68 -20.06
C ARG A 176 -4.33 6.05 -18.57
N LYS A 177 -3.18 6.50 -18.02
CA LYS A 177 -3.02 6.82 -16.58
C LYS A 177 -2.48 8.22 -16.31
N ARG A 178 -2.41 9.07 -17.33
CA ARG A 178 -2.22 10.52 -17.15
C ARG A 178 -3.55 11.11 -16.66
N ARG A 179 -3.85 10.91 -15.37
CA ARG A 179 -4.91 11.65 -14.67
C ARG A 179 -4.70 13.12 -15.00
N THR A 180 -5.64 13.69 -15.75
CA THR A 180 -5.72 15.13 -15.92
C THR A 180 -5.76 15.75 -14.54
N ARG A 181 -4.73 16.53 -14.17
CA ARG A 181 -4.93 17.65 -13.25
C ARG A 181 -6.02 18.52 -13.91
N LYS A 182 -7.22 18.56 -13.34
CA LYS A 182 -8.28 19.53 -13.67
C LYS A 182 -8.54 20.33 -12.38
N THR A 183 -8.13 21.59 -12.28
CA THR A 183 -8.76 22.85 -12.76
C THR A 183 -10.04 23.29 -12.07
N ASP A 184 -10.47 22.67 -10.95
CA ASP A 184 -11.66 23.19 -10.24
C ASP A 184 -11.71 23.01 -8.72
N GLY A 185 -10.62 22.59 -8.07
CA GLY A 185 -10.58 22.42 -6.60
C GLY A 185 -11.50 21.32 -6.03
N ARG A 186 -12.47 20.81 -6.81
CA ARG A 186 -13.40 19.75 -6.43
C ARG A 186 -12.74 18.38 -6.39
N SER A 187 -13.07 17.63 -5.35
CA SER A 187 -12.60 16.27 -5.15
C SER A 187 -13.23 15.31 -6.17
N THR A 188 -12.51 14.25 -6.54
CA THR A 188 -13.06 13.19 -7.40
C THR A 188 -14.33 12.54 -6.84
N PHE A 189 -14.50 12.56 -5.51
CA PHE A 189 -15.68 12.06 -4.82
C PHE A 189 -16.89 12.96 -5.09
N GLU A 190 -16.70 14.28 -5.01
CA GLU A 190 -17.76 15.28 -5.22
C GLU A 190 -18.28 15.25 -6.66
N ILE A 191 -17.41 15.05 -7.65
CA ILE A 191 -17.83 14.90 -9.05
C ILE A 191 -18.73 13.66 -9.24
N SER A 192 -18.45 12.55 -8.55
CA SER A 192 -19.34 11.38 -8.57
C SER A 192 -20.68 11.67 -7.90
N LEU A 193 -20.67 12.40 -6.79
CA LEU A 193 -21.86 12.77 -6.05
C LEU A 193 -22.77 13.72 -6.85
N ASP A 194 -22.21 14.73 -7.50
CA ASP A 194 -22.96 15.69 -8.32
C ASP A 194 -23.69 14.96 -9.46
N MET A 195 -22.98 14.09 -10.20
CA MET A 195 -23.58 13.30 -11.27
C MET A 195 -24.65 12.33 -10.77
N PHE A 196 -24.48 11.78 -9.57
CA PHE A 196 -25.47 10.91 -8.93
C PHE A 196 -26.74 11.69 -8.56
N ARG A 197 -26.58 12.90 -8.00
CA ARG A 197 -27.69 13.80 -7.66
C ARG A 197 -28.43 14.35 -8.87
N GLU A 198 -27.77 14.43 -10.02
CA GLU A 198 -28.41 14.69 -11.32
C GLU A 198 -29.29 13.51 -11.81
N GLY A 199 -29.38 12.41 -11.04
CA GLY A 199 -30.22 11.25 -11.36
C GLY A 199 -29.56 10.25 -12.31
N ARG A 200 -28.24 10.35 -12.53
CA ARG A 200 -27.51 9.37 -13.36
C ARG A 200 -27.31 8.06 -12.59
N SER A 201 -27.42 6.94 -13.29
CA SER A 201 -27.12 5.64 -12.70
C SER A 201 -25.63 5.47 -12.41
N ILE A 202 -25.28 4.58 -11.48
CA ILE A 202 -23.89 4.27 -11.13
C ILE A 202 -23.10 3.79 -12.37
N ASP A 203 -23.72 3.00 -13.23
CA ASP A 203 -23.10 2.49 -14.46
C ASP A 203 -22.87 3.60 -15.49
N ASP A 204 -23.78 4.58 -15.60
CA ASP A 204 -23.60 5.75 -16.45
C ASP A 204 -22.48 6.65 -15.95
N ILE A 205 -22.39 6.85 -14.63
CA ILE A 205 -21.31 7.63 -14.00
C ILE A 205 -19.97 6.93 -14.23
N ALA A 206 -19.92 5.61 -14.08
CA ALA A 206 -18.72 4.81 -14.30
C ALA A 206 -18.23 4.97 -15.76
N SER A 207 -19.14 4.83 -16.72
CA SER A 207 -18.85 4.96 -18.14
C SER A 207 -18.43 6.39 -18.53
N HIS A 208 -19.15 7.40 -18.05
CA HIS A 208 -18.87 8.81 -18.34
C HIS A 208 -17.54 9.29 -17.73
N ARG A 209 -17.12 8.69 -16.61
CA ARG A 209 -15.89 9.05 -15.90
C ARG A 209 -14.69 8.15 -16.18
N ASP A 210 -14.84 7.12 -17.03
CA ASP A 210 -13.84 6.06 -17.26
C ASP A 210 -13.38 5.41 -15.93
N LEU A 211 -14.34 5.08 -15.07
CA LEU A 211 -14.16 4.42 -13.77
C LEU A 211 -14.84 3.06 -13.76
N THR A 212 -14.44 2.18 -12.83
CA THR A 212 -15.21 0.97 -12.55
C THR A 212 -16.44 1.30 -11.70
N ARG A 213 -17.52 0.53 -11.87
CA ARG A 213 -18.72 0.62 -11.01
C ARG A 213 -18.36 0.62 -9.52
N SER A 214 -17.51 -0.31 -9.09
CA SER A 214 -17.02 -0.42 -7.71
C SER A 214 -16.25 0.82 -7.20
N THR A 215 -15.62 1.58 -8.10
CA THR A 215 -14.96 2.84 -7.74
C THR A 215 -15.98 3.94 -7.51
N VAL A 216 -17.02 4.01 -8.34
CA VAL A 216 -18.12 4.96 -8.18
C VAL A 216 -18.92 4.67 -6.91
N GLU A 217 -19.29 3.41 -6.68
CA GLU A 217 -19.94 2.97 -5.43
C GLU A 217 -19.09 3.34 -4.21
N GLY A 218 -17.77 3.09 -4.28
CA GLY A 218 -16.84 3.50 -3.22
C GLY A 218 -16.74 5.02 -3.03
N HIS A 219 -16.89 5.82 -4.09
CA HIS A 219 -16.97 7.27 -3.96
C HIS A 219 -18.23 7.72 -3.24
N LEU A 220 -19.37 7.13 -3.58
CA LEU A 220 -20.67 7.50 -3.03
C LEU A 220 -20.82 7.02 -1.57
N ALA A 221 -20.27 5.85 -1.23
CA ALA A 221 -20.27 5.33 0.14
C ALA A 221 -19.62 6.28 1.16
N MET A 222 -18.64 7.09 0.76
CA MET A 222 -18.00 8.10 1.63
C MET A 222 -18.97 9.19 2.10
N PHE A 223 -20.13 9.34 1.44
CA PHE A 223 -21.12 10.36 1.73
C PHE A 223 -22.32 9.83 2.55
N ILE A 224 -22.38 8.53 2.82
CA ILE A 224 -23.41 7.91 3.67
C ILE A 224 -23.33 8.44 5.11
N PRO A 225 -22.17 8.45 5.79
CA PRO A 225 -22.08 8.98 7.16
C PRO A 225 -22.39 10.49 7.24
N LEU A 226 -22.30 11.18 6.09
CA LEU A 226 -22.59 12.60 5.96
C LEU A 226 -24.07 12.89 5.64
N GLY A 227 -24.92 11.86 5.52
CA GLY A 227 -26.34 11.98 5.17
C GLY A 227 -26.57 12.57 3.78
N LYS A 228 -25.60 12.44 2.87
CA LYS A 228 -25.65 13.04 1.53
C LYS A 228 -26.07 12.06 0.44
N VAL A 229 -26.05 10.76 0.76
CA VAL A 229 -26.46 9.61 -0.05
C VAL A 229 -27.05 8.59 0.93
N GLU A 230 -28.26 8.11 0.68
CA GLU A 230 -28.88 7.06 1.49
C GLU A 230 -28.31 5.68 1.12
N LEU A 231 -28.32 4.74 2.07
CA LEU A 231 -27.75 3.40 1.85
C LEU A 231 -28.52 2.64 0.75
N GLU A 232 -29.84 2.76 0.77
CA GLU A 232 -30.78 2.11 -0.14
C GLU A 232 -30.66 2.61 -1.59
N GLU A 233 -30.07 3.79 -1.78
CA GLU A 233 -29.75 4.33 -3.11
C GLU A 233 -28.54 3.63 -3.76
N LEU A 234 -27.68 3.00 -2.95
CA LEU A 234 -26.48 2.30 -3.44
C LEU A 234 -26.58 0.77 -3.33
N VAL A 235 -27.32 0.26 -2.35
CA VAL A 235 -27.39 -1.16 -2.04
C VAL A 235 -28.85 -1.61 -2.08
N PRO A 236 -29.20 -2.60 -2.90
CA PRO A 236 -30.51 -3.23 -2.86
C PRO A 236 -30.86 -3.71 -1.45
N THR A 237 -32.10 -3.45 -1.00
CA THR A 237 -32.54 -3.70 0.38
C THR A 237 -32.39 -5.15 0.83
N ASP A 238 -32.52 -6.10 -0.10
CA ASP A 238 -32.35 -7.54 0.12
C ASP A 238 -30.89 -7.93 0.43
N LYS A 239 -29.92 -7.10 0.04
CA LYS A 239 -28.49 -7.34 0.28
C LYS A 239 -27.96 -6.69 1.56
N ILE A 240 -28.68 -5.74 2.14
CA ILE A 240 -28.20 -4.95 3.28
C ILE A 240 -27.98 -5.83 4.51
N GLU A 241 -29.00 -6.59 4.92
CA GLU A 241 -28.92 -7.43 6.12
C GLU A 241 -27.88 -8.56 6.03
N PRO A 242 -27.78 -9.32 4.92
CA PRO A 242 -26.69 -10.30 4.75
C PRO A 242 -25.29 -9.69 4.92
N ILE A 243 -25.07 -8.49 4.37
CA ILE A 243 -23.78 -7.79 4.54
C ILE A 243 -23.59 -7.39 6.01
N ARG A 244 -24.61 -6.84 6.67
CA ARG A 244 -24.53 -6.41 8.09
C ARG A 244 -24.20 -7.57 9.02
N GLU A 245 -24.80 -8.74 8.82
CA GLU A 245 -24.52 -9.93 9.62
C GLU A 245 -23.05 -10.34 9.53
N VAL A 246 -22.50 -10.39 8.31
CA VAL A 246 -21.10 -10.75 8.06
C VAL A 246 -20.15 -9.70 8.66
N VAL A 247 -20.46 -8.41 8.46
CA VAL A 247 -19.65 -7.30 9.01
C VAL A 247 -19.64 -7.36 10.54
N THR A 248 -20.77 -7.64 11.18
CA THR A 248 -20.87 -7.72 12.66
C THR A 248 -20.13 -8.94 13.20
N ARG A 249 -20.13 -10.07 12.48
CA ARG A 249 -19.46 -11.31 12.89
C ARG A 249 -17.94 -11.25 12.74
N ILE A 250 -17.42 -10.78 11.60
CA ILE A 250 -15.98 -10.77 11.30
C ILE A 250 -15.31 -9.46 11.78
N GLY A 251 -16.09 -8.39 11.91
CA GLY A 251 -15.57 -7.04 12.09
C GLY A 251 -14.93 -6.50 10.81
N THR A 252 -14.52 -5.22 10.85
CA THR A 252 -13.88 -4.54 9.72
C THR A 252 -12.34 -4.62 9.76
N VAL A 253 -11.79 -5.14 10.86
CA VAL A 253 -10.33 -5.21 11.14
C VAL A 253 -9.57 -6.07 10.13
N THR A 254 -10.20 -7.12 9.61
CA THR A 254 -9.61 -8.03 8.60
C THR A 254 -9.68 -7.46 7.16
N GLY A 255 -10.36 -6.32 6.99
CA GLY A 255 -10.56 -5.65 5.71
C GLY A 255 -11.70 -6.22 4.87
N VAL A 256 -12.16 -5.40 3.93
CA VAL A 256 -13.33 -5.68 3.05
C VAL A 256 -13.15 -6.97 2.21
N GLY A 257 -11.91 -7.43 1.99
CA GLY A 257 -11.62 -8.66 1.27
C GLY A 257 -12.11 -9.92 1.96
N ALA A 258 -11.98 -10.01 3.29
CA ALA A 258 -12.45 -11.17 4.06
C ALA A 258 -13.97 -11.28 4.01
N ILE A 259 -14.67 -10.15 4.19
CA ILE A 259 -16.12 -10.04 4.09
C ILE A 259 -16.61 -10.43 2.68
N LYS A 260 -15.94 -9.94 1.62
CA LYS A 260 -16.26 -10.31 0.24
C LYS A 260 -16.08 -11.81 -0.03
N THR A 261 -15.09 -12.44 0.60
CA THR A 261 -14.83 -13.88 0.42
C THR A 261 -15.97 -14.72 0.99
N GLU A 262 -16.54 -14.29 2.12
CA GLU A 262 -17.65 -15.00 2.75
C GLU A 262 -19.00 -14.74 2.06
N LEU A 263 -19.25 -13.51 1.62
CA LEU A 263 -20.47 -13.14 0.92
C LEU A 263 -20.55 -13.70 -0.51
N GLY A 264 -19.40 -13.95 -1.15
CA GLY A 264 -19.34 -14.47 -2.51
C GLY A 264 -19.49 -13.40 -3.60
N ASP A 265 -19.63 -13.84 -4.85
CA ASP A 265 -19.54 -12.96 -6.03
C ASP A 265 -20.74 -12.03 -6.21
N ASP A 266 -21.89 -12.36 -5.62
CA ASP A 266 -23.15 -11.60 -5.74
C ASP A 266 -23.11 -10.23 -5.05
N TYR A 267 -22.11 -9.97 -4.20
CA TYR A 267 -22.00 -8.73 -3.42
C TYR A 267 -20.79 -7.89 -3.86
N SER A 268 -21.00 -6.69 -4.39
CA SER A 268 -19.90 -5.84 -4.84
C SER A 268 -19.05 -5.34 -3.65
N TYR A 269 -17.75 -5.07 -3.91
CA TYR A 269 -16.91 -4.38 -2.93
C TYR A 269 -17.45 -2.99 -2.56
N GLY A 270 -18.21 -2.34 -3.46
CA GLY A 270 -18.86 -1.07 -3.21
C GLY A 270 -20.05 -1.21 -2.27
N GLU A 271 -20.91 -2.21 -2.49
CA GLU A 271 -22.05 -2.53 -1.62
C GLU A 271 -21.58 -2.80 -0.18
N ILE A 272 -20.53 -3.62 -0.02
CA ILE A 272 -19.96 -3.92 1.31
C ILE A 272 -19.45 -2.64 1.99
N ARG A 273 -18.77 -1.75 1.25
CA ARG A 273 -18.28 -0.48 1.80
C ARG A 273 -19.41 0.46 2.18
N ALA A 274 -20.49 0.49 1.40
CA ALA A 274 -21.66 1.32 1.69
C ALA A 274 -22.31 0.89 3.01
N VAL A 275 -22.52 -0.42 3.21
CA VAL A 275 -23.06 -0.94 4.47
C VAL A 275 -22.12 -0.67 5.65
N ILE A 276 -20.81 -0.89 5.50
CA ILE A 276 -19.82 -0.55 6.55
C ILE A 276 -19.90 0.93 6.91
N ALA A 277 -20.02 1.82 5.91
CA ALA A 277 -20.11 3.26 6.15
C ALA A 277 -21.41 3.65 6.88
N SER A 278 -22.52 2.95 6.64
CA SER A 278 -23.78 3.18 7.38
C SER A 278 -23.74 2.81 8.87
N MET A 279 -22.73 2.01 9.27
CA MET A 279 -22.58 1.52 10.65
C MET A 279 -21.62 2.36 11.50
N GLN A 280 -21.04 3.43 10.93
CA GLN A 280 -20.09 4.36 11.58
C GLN A 280 -20.81 5.59 12.13
#